data_AF-A0A0D8ZLL6-F1
#
_entry.id   AF-A0A0D8ZLL6-F1
#
_cell.length_a   1.000
_cell.length_b   1.000
_cell.length_c   1.000
_cell.angle_alpha   90.00
_cell.angle_beta   90.00
_cell.angle_gamma   90.00
#
_symmetry.space_group_name_H-M   'P 1'
#
loop_
_entity.id
_entity.type
_entity.pdbx_description
1 polymer ?
#
loop_
_entity_poly.entity_id
_entity_poly.type
_entity_poly.pdbx_seq_one_letter_code
_entity_poly.pdbx_strand_id
1 'polypeptide(L)'
;MKMHINDTVKVRLTQQGKQYLQDQHDMLFANLPLHRKPAFKLPTEDAEGYCKFQLWILFKDFSAYFNSPQFFSELPFQAEIEIVDRGNSRSLD
;
A
#
# COMPACT_ATOMS: atom_id res chain seq x y z
N MET A 1 -9.37 20.61 3.46
CA MET A 1 -8.83 19.72 2.41
C MET A 1 -9.85 18.62 2.15
N LYS A 2 -10.17 18.33 0.88
CA LYS A 2 -11.05 17.19 0.53
C LYS A 2 -10.15 16.06 0.02
N MET A 3 -10.39 14.84 0.50
CA MET A 3 -9.70 13.64 0.03
C MET A 3 -10.67 12.83 -0.84
N HIS A 4 -10.19 12.36 -1.98
CA HIS A 4 -10.90 11.46 -2.86
C HIS A 4 -10.30 10.05 -2.75
N ILE A 5 -11.14 9.02 -2.82
CA ILE A 5 -10.71 7.61 -2.67
C ILE A 5 -9.71 7.16 -3.75
N ASN A 6 -9.71 7.85 -4.90
CA ASN A 6 -8.74 7.68 -6.00
C ASN A 6 -7.53 8.63 -5.92
N ASP A 7 -7.33 9.34 -4.80
CA ASP A 7 -6.12 10.15 -4.63
C ASP A 7 -4.90 9.26 -4.49
N THR A 8 -3.78 9.76 -4.99
CA THR A 8 -2.50 9.12 -4.74
C THR A 8 -2.00 9.62 -3.41
N VAL A 9 -1.61 8.68 -2.55
CA VAL A 9 -0.95 8.94 -1.29
C VAL A 9 0.42 8.30 -1.30
N LYS A 10 1.31 8.80 -0.46
CA LYS A 10 2.59 8.14 -0.19
C LYS A 10 2.68 7.77 1.29
N VAL A 11 3.19 6.58 1.55
CA VAL A 11 3.38 6.02 2.91
C VAL A 11 4.73 5.33 3.00
N ARG A 12 5.30 5.26 4.20
CA ARG A 12 6.48 4.42 4.47
C ARG A 12 6.04 3.08 5.01
N LEU A 13 6.29 2.01 4.28
CA LEU A 13 6.00 0.65 4.73
C LEU A 13 6.98 0.26 5.84
N THR A 14 6.46 -0.38 6.89
CA THR A 14 7.31 -1.05 7.88
C THR A 14 7.84 -2.38 7.34
N GLN A 15 8.82 -2.98 8.00
CA GLN A 15 9.28 -4.32 7.62
C GLN A 15 8.13 -5.33 7.70
N GLN A 16 7.29 -5.20 8.73
CA GLN A 16 6.09 -6.01 8.93
C GLN A 16 5.09 -5.82 7.78
N GLY A 17 4.87 -4.59 7.32
CA GLY A 17 3.98 -4.33 6.17
C GLY A 17 4.50 -4.92 4.86
N LYS A 18 5.82 -4.85 4.61
CA LYS A 18 6.45 -5.48 3.44
C LYS A 18 6.28 -7.00 3.48
N GLN A 19 6.50 -7.61 4.64
CA GLN A 19 6.30 -9.05 4.84
C GLN A 19 4.84 -9.45 4.61
N TYR A 20 3.90 -8.68 5.15
CA TYR A 20 2.48 -8.96 4.96
C TYR A 20 2.06 -8.95 3.48
N LEU A 21 2.56 -8.01 2.67
CA LEU A 21 2.30 -8.00 1.23
C LEU A 21 2.83 -9.26 0.52
N GLN A 22 4.01 -9.74 0.92
CA GLN A 22 4.58 -10.99 0.42
C GLN A 22 3.71 -12.19 0.83
N ASP A 23 3.27 -12.24 2.09
CA ASP A 23 2.41 -13.31 2.60
C ASP A 23 1.06 -13.34 1.87
N GLN A 24 0.45 -12.18 1.60
CA GLN A 24 -0.78 -12.08 0.81
C GLN A 24 -0.58 -12.56 -0.63
N HIS A 25 0.52 -12.18 -1.26
CA HIS A 25 0.87 -12.68 -2.58
C HIS A 25 1.04 -14.21 -2.59
N ASP A 26 1.76 -14.74 -1.60
CA ASP A 26 2.01 -16.17 -1.50
C ASP A 26 0.73 -16.95 -1.22
N MET A 27 -0.16 -16.42 -0.38
CA MET A 27 -1.48 -16.98 -0.12
C MET A 27 -2.36 -16.96 -1.38
N LEU A 28 -2.39 -15.85 -2.11
CA LEU A 28 -3.19 -15.70 -3.33
C LEU A 28 -2.77 -16.69 -4.42
N PHE A 29 -1.47 -16.97 -4.52
CA PHE A 29 -0.91 -17.86 -5.54
C PHE A 29 -0.46 -19.22 -5.00
N ALA A 30 -0.86 -19.61 -3.79
CA ALA A 30 -0.42 -20.84 -3.12
C ALA A 30 -0.73 -22.11 -3.94
N ASN A 31 -1.84 -22.08 -4.69
CA ASN A 31 -2.30 -23.22 -5.49
C ASN A 31 -1.81 -23.18 -6.94
N LEU A 32 -1.04 -22.16 -7.34
CA LEU A 32 -0.47 -22.12 -8.68
C LEU A 32 0.84 -22.92 -8.74
N PRO A 33 1.08 -23.69 -9.81
CA PRO A 33 2.39 -24.28 -10.02
C PRO A 33 3.44 -23.16 -10.20
N LEU A 34 4.66 -23.40 -9.73
CA LEU A 34 5.73 -22.37 -9.64
C LEU A 34 5.96 -21.60 -10.94
N HIS A 35 5.87 -22.26 -12.10
CA HIS A 35 6.06 -21.64 -13.41
C HIS A 35 4.93 -20.68 -13.82
N ARG A 36 3.78 -20.70 -13.12
CA ARG A 36 2.64 -19.77 -13.32
C ARG A 36 2.50 -18.75 -12.21
N LYS A 37 3.21 -18.92 -11.10
CA LYS A 37 3.18 -17.96 -9.99
C LYS A 37 3.89 -16.68 -10.44
N PRO A 38 3.21 -15.53 -10.45
CA PRO A 38 3.89 -14.27 -10.75
C PRO A 38 4.98 -13.99 -9.70
N ALA A 39 6.04 -13.30 -10.11
CA ALA A 39 7.05 -12.86 -9.16
C ALA A 39 6.48 -11.75 -8.26
N PHE A 40 6.65 -11.91 -6.95
CA PHE A 40 6.30 -10.83 -6.02
C PHE A 40 7.20 -9.63 -6.28
N LYS A 41 6.60 -8.44 -6.24
CA LYS A 41 7.32 -7.17 -6.33
C LYS A 41 6.79 -6.25 -5.25
N LEU A 42 7.70 -5.74 -4.42
CA LEU A 42 7.37 -4.66 -3.51
C LEU A 42 7.03 -3.39 -4.29
N PRO A 43 6.18 -2.53 -3.71
CA PRO A 43 6.02 -1.15 -4.19
C PRO A 43 7.37 -0.44 -4.24
N THR A 44 7.59 0.37 -5.26
CA THR A 44 8.84 1.11 -5.42
C THR A 44 8.95 2.21 -4.37
N GLU A 45 10.05 2.21 -3.64
CA GLU A 45 10.40 3.25 -2.67
C GLU A 45 11.14 4.40 -3.38
N ASP A 46 10.86 5.64 -2.98
CA ASP A 46 11.67 6.80 -3.33
C ASP A 46 12.92 6.91 -2.44
N ALA A 47 13.73 7.97 -2.65
CA ALA A 47 14.97 8.18 -1.91
C ALA A 47 14.75 8.35 -0.40
N GLU A 48 13.54 8.73 0.00
CA GLU A 48 13.13 8.94 1.38
C GLU A 48 12.37 7.73 1.96
N GLY A 49 12.25 6.63 1.21
CA GLY A 49 11.62 5.38 1.65
C GLY A 49 10.09 5.35 1.52
N TYR A 50 9.47 6.29 0.81
CA TYR A 50 8.03 6.31 0.60
C TYR A 50 7.63 5.49 -0.63
N CYS A 51 6.53 4.77 -0.48
CA CYS A 51 5.82 4.06 -1.54
C CYS A 51 4.55 4.82 -1.93
N LYS A 52 4.26 4.93 -3.22
CA LYS A 52 3.02 5.56 -3.73
C LYS A 52 1.92 4.54 -3.94
N PHE A 53 0.71 4.89 -3.53
CA PHE A 53 -0.50 4.08 -3.72
C PHE A 53 -1.66 4.97 -4.13
N GLN A 54 -2.62 4.44 -4.90
CA GLN A 54 -3.97 5.00 -4.82
C GLN A 54 -4.55 4.66 -3.44
N LEU A 55 -5.22 5.62 -2.80
CA LEU A 55 -5.71 5.49 -1.43
C LEU A 55 -6.59 4.23 -1.25
N TRP A 56 -7.47 3.95 -2.21
CA TRP A 56 -8.29 2.74 -2.17
C TRP A 56 -7.48 1.44 -2.29
N ILE A 57 -6.36 1.43 -3.02
CA ILE A 57 -5.47 0.26 -3.11
C ILE A 57 -4.79 0.04 -1.77
N LEU A 58 -4.29 1.10 -1.13
CA LEU A 58 -3.67 1.03 0.19
C LEU A 58 -4.63 0.39 1.21
N PHE A 59 -5.89 0.85 1.25
CA PHE A 59 -6.88 0.26 2.14
C PHE A 59 -7.26 -1.17 1.77
N LYS A 60 -7.43 -1.46 0.47
CA LYS A 60 -7.75 -2.82 0.03
C LYS A 60 -6.65 -3.80 0.46
N ASP A 61 -5.40 -3.46 0.19
CA ASP A 61 -4.26 -4.34 0.43
C ASP A 61 -4.02 -4.57 1.93
N PHE A 62 -4.24 -3.57 2.80
CA PHE A 62 -4.04 -3.70 4.25
C PHE A 62 -5.32 -3.87 5.08
N SER A 63 -6.50 -3.96 4.45
CA SER A 63 -7.79 -4.04 5.16
C SER A 63 -7.86 -5.22 6.14
N ALA A 64 -7.38 -6.39 5.72
CA ALA A 64 -7.36 -7.58 6.56
C ALA A 64 -6.29 -7.48 7.67
N TYR A 65 -5.19 -6.75 7.44
CA TYR A 65 -4.20 -6.48 8.48
C TYR A 65 -4.80 -5.73 9.66
N PHE A 66 -5.65 -4.73 9.43
CA PHE A 66 -6.30 -3.95 10.49
C PHE A 66 -7.25 -4.75 11.38
N ASN A 67 -7.74 -5.89 10.90
CA ASN A 67 -8.57 -6.81 11.68
C ASN A 67 -7.78 -8.00 12.24
N SER A 68 -6.46 -8.02 12.04
CA SER A 68 -5.59 -9.10 12.50
C SER A 68 -5.03 -8.81 13.89
N PRO A 69 -4.68 -9.85 14.67
CA PRO A 69 -3.94 -9.67 15.92
C PRO A 69 -2.60 -8.93 15.74
N GLN A 70 -1.98 -9.03 14.54
CA GLN A 70 -0.70 -8.38 14.24
C GLN A 70 -0.78 -6.85 14.25
N PHE A 71 -1.99 -6.28 14.06
CA PHE A 71 -2.19 -4.84 14.13
C PHE A 71 -1.85 -4.24 15.50
N PHE A 72 -2.07 -4.97 16.58
CA PHE A 72 -1.82 -4.48 17.94
C PHE A 72 -0.33 -4.42 18.30
N SER A 73 0.54 -5.11 17.54
CA SER A 73 1.98 -5.09 17.77
C SER A 73 2.72 -4.05 16.92
N GLU A 74 2.37 -3.92 15.64
CA GLU A 74 3.05 -2.99 14.73
C GLU A 74 2.13 -2.62 13.56
N LEU A 75 2.13 -1.33 13.19
CA LEU A 75 1.42 -0.87 11.99
C LEU A 75 2.14 -1.33 10.72
N PRO A 76 1.41 -1.62 9.62
CA PRO A 76 2.04 -2.05 8.36
C PRO A 76 2.74 -0.90 7.63
N PHE A 77 2.48 0.34 8.03
CA PHE A 77 3.13 1.54 7.53
C PHE A 77 3.08 2.63 8.60
N GLN A 78 3.93 3.65 8.48
CA GLN A 78 3.90 4.81 9.38
C GLN A 78 2.52 5.47 9.33
N ALA A 79 1.95 5.82 10.49
CA ALA A 79 0.58 6.32 10.59
C ALA A 79 0.33 7.63 9.83
N GLU A 80 1.39 8.39 9.55
CA GLU A 80 1.32 9.61 8.74
C GLU A 80 1.28 9.25 7.25
N ILE A 81 0.22 9.71 6.58
CA ILE A 81 0.00 9.52 5.15
C ILE A 81 0.08 10.88 4.47
N GLU A 82 0.90 10.99 3.44
CA GLU A 82 1.03 12.23 2.68
C GLU A 82 0.21 12.17 1.40
N ILE A 83 -0.66 13.17 1.21
CA ILE A 83 -1.46 13.30 -0.01
C ILE A 83 -0.58 13.87 -1.10
N VAL A 84 -0.49 13.15 -2.22
CA VAL A 84 0.14 13.68 -3.43
C VAL A 84 -0.88 14.60 -4.09
N ASP A 85 -0.65 15.91 -3.98
CA ASP A 85 -1.57 16.92 -4.50
C ASP A 85 -1.92 16.64 -5.96
N ARG A 86 -3.22 16.59 -6.27
CA ARG A 86 -3.66 16.68 -7.67
C ARG A 86 -3.47 18.14 -8.02
N GLY A 87 -2.34 18.46 -8.64
CA GLY A 87 -2.06 19.81 -9.13
C GLY A 87 -3.36 20.44 -9.63
N ASN A 88 -3.73 21.55 -9.00
CA ASN A 88 -5.04 22.17 -9.11
C ASN A 88 -5.22 22.71 -10.54
N SER A 89 -5.42 21.84 -11.52
CA SER A 89 -5.80 22.19 -12.88
C SER A 89 -7.31 22.47 -12.90
N ARG A 90 -7.69 23.51 -12.16
CA ARG A 90 -8.79 24.38 -12.53
C ARG A 90 -8.14 25.67 -12.96
N SER A 91 -7.75 25.69 -14.24
CA SER A 91 -7.69 26.94 -14.98
C SER A 91 -9.01 27.67 -14.74
N LEU A 92 -8.88 28.92 -14.29
CA LEU A 92 -9.93 29.90 -14.33
C LEU A 92 -10.38 30.01 -15.79
N ASP A 93 -11.61 29.59 -16.08
CA ASP A 93 -12.44 30.08 -17.17
C ASP A 93 -13.89 30.14 -16.66
#